data_AF-A0A166XS50-F1
#
_entry.id   AF-A0A166XS50-F1
#
_cell.length_a   1.000
_cell.length_b   1.000
_cell.length_c   1.000
_cell.angle_alpha   90.00
_cell.angle_beta   90.00
_cell.angle_gamma   90.00
#
_symmetry.space_group_name_H-M   'P 1'
#
loop_
_entity.id
_entity.type
_entity.pdbx_description
1 polymer ?
#
loop_
_entity_poly.entity_id
_entity_poly.type
_entity_poly.pdbx_seq_one_letter_code
_entity_poly.pdbx_strand_id
1 'polypeptide(L)'
;MILRFLSHVVVALLLLYSQLLSNRDSASLHEISSLPTWQSLIHSSEDKAQLSEPTFLLSNESFSATRELELTLELIISNIEKAYCRFPARTIFLKHHLNLNIPSLETTLASCPELKKYIEHVPFDQLELVFASEIFSSATSMMGHIFLKAGGKNFRDVEVNHSLAYFTEITTLNPAKLLTESLVTGMPGFLR
;
A
#
# COMPACT_ATOMS: atom_id res chain seq x y z
N MET A 1 -6.32 -41.97 39.13
CA MET A 1 -7.39 -41.65 38.15
C MET A 1 -7.60 -40.15 38.00
N ILE A 2 -7.69 -39.39 39.09
CA ILE A 2 -7.90 -37.92 39.11
C ILE A 2 -6.77 -37.13 38.41
N LEU A 3 -5.49 -37.49 38.60
CA LEU A 3 -4.36 -36.80 37.93
C LEU A 3 -4.39 -36.90 36.38
N ARG A 4 -4.82 -38.05 35.83
CA ARG A 4 -4.95 -38.22 34.38
C ARG A 4 -6.09 -37.37 33.82
N PHE A 5 -7.18 -37.24 34.56
CA PHE A 5 -8.32 -36.41 34.18
C PHE A 5 -7.96 -34.91 34.17
N LEU A 6 -7.23 -34.45 35.20
CA LEU A 6 -6.67 -33.09 35.24
C LEU A 6 -5.73 -32.79 34.07
N SER A 7 -4.87 -33.74 33.71
CA SER A 7 -3.97 -33.59 32.56
C SER A 7 -4.73 -33.43 31.24
N HIS A 8 -5.80 -34.19 31.02
CA HIS A 8 -6.60 -34.08 29.80
C HIS A 8 -7.39 -32.76 29.72
N VAL A 9 -7.90 -32.26 30.85
CA VAL A 9 -8.59 -30.97 30.90
C VAL A 9 -7.63 -29.81 30.61
N VAL A 10 -6.41 -29.84 31.16
CA VAL A 10 -5.39 -28.81 30.87
C VAL A 10 -4.96 -28.81 29.41
N VAL A 11 -4.76 -29.99 28.81
CA VAL A 11 -4.43 -30.10 27.37
C VAL A 11 -5.59 -29.59 26.50
N ALA A 12 -6.83 -29.92 26.85
CA ALA A 12 -8.01 -29.41 26.13
C ALA A 12 -8.13 -27.89 26.22
N LEU A 13 -7.87 -27.29 27.40
CA LEU A 13 -7.85 -25.83 27.59
C LEU A 13 -6.73 -25.15 26.80
N LEU A 14 -5.53 -25.73 26.75
CA LEU A 14 -4.42 -25.23 25.95
C LEU A 14 -4.71 -25.28 24.45
N LEU A 15 -5.30 -26.37 23.97
CA LEU A 15 -5.73 -26.50 22.58
C LEU A 15 -6.82 -25.47 22.25
N LEU A 16 -7.82 -25.30 23.11
CA LEU A 16 -8.87 -24.29 22.90
C LEU A 16 -8.30 -22.87 22.85
N TYR A 17 -7.34 -22.55 23.72
CA TYR A 17 -6.68 -21.26 23.77
C TYR A 17 -5.86 -20.99 22.50
N SER A 18 -5.13 -21.99 21.98
CA SER A 18 -4.40 -21.87 20.71
C SER A 18 -5.32 -21.62 19.52
N GLN A 19 -6.51 -22.25 19.48
CA GLN A 19 -7.47 -22.03 18.40
C GLN A 19 -8.08 -20.62 18.47
N LEU A 20 -8.36 -20.12 19.68
CA LEU A 20 -8.87 -18.77 19.87
C LEU A 20 -7.86 -17.69 19.47
N LEU A 21 -6.56 -17.86 19.77
CA LEU A 21 -5.52 -16.93 19.33
C LEU A 21 -5.40 -16.89 17.80
N SER A 22 -5.28 -18.07 17.17
CA SER A 22 -5.10 -18.17 15.72
C SER A 22 -6.26 -17.55 14.93
N ASN A 23 -7.50 -17.67 15.43
CA ASN A 23 -8.69 -17.15 14.76
C ASN A 23 -8.84 -15.63 14.93
N ARG A 24 -8.31 -15.07 16.03
CA ARG A 24 -8.26 -13.61 16.24
C ARG A 24 -7.26 -12.96 15.28
N ASP A 25 -6.10 -13.59 15.14
CA ASP A 25 -5.05 -13.09 14.25
C ASP A 25 -5.50 -13.14 12.79
N SER A 26 -6.08 -14.27 12.33
CA SER A 26 -6.59 -14.37 10.95
C SER A 26 -7.72 -13.38 10.64
N ALA A 27 -8.66 -13.17 11.58
CA ALA A 27 -9.73 -12.18 11.42
C ALA A 27 -9.19 -10.75 11.32
N SER A 28 -8.15 -10.43 12.11
CA SER A 28 -7.47 -9.13 12.06
C SER A 28 -6.72 -8.91 10.75
N LEU A 29 -6.02 -9.93 10.23
CA LEU A 29 -5.31 -9.82 8.95
C LEU A 29 -6.28 -9.65 7.77
N HIS A 30 -7.42 -10.33 7.80
CA HIS A 30 -8.45 -10.15 6.78
C HIS A 30 -8.97 -8.70 6.78
N GLU A 31 -9.30 -8.13 7.95
CA GLU A 31 -9.74 -6.75 8.09
C GLU A 31 -8.69 -5.74 7.57
N ILE A 32 -7.41 -5.94 7.91
CA ILE A 32 -6.34 -5.07 7.41
C ILE A 32 -6.18 -5.22 5.88
N SER A 33 -6.32 -6.43 5.36
CA SER A 33 -6.18 -6.70 3.92
C SER A 33 -7.31 -6.13 3.08
N SER A 34 -8.49 -5.86 3.66
CA SER A 34 -9.60 -5.21 2.96
C SER A 34 -9.50 -3.68 2.96
N LEU A 35 -8.55 -3.09 3.69
CA LEU A 35 -8.36 -1.64 3.72
C LEU A 35 -8.00 -1.10 2.32
N PRO A 36 -8.63 -0.01 1.85
CA PRO A 36 -8.34 0.58 0.55
C PRO A 36 -6.86 0.93 0.34
N THR A 37 -6.18 1.34 1.41
CA THR A 37 -4.75 1.63 1.38
C THR A 37 -3.91 0.38 1.08
N TRP A 38 -4.24 -0.77 1.71
CA TRP A 38 -3.53 -2.02 1.43
C TRP A 38 -3.75 -2.46 -0.01
N GLN A 39 -5.01 -2.47 -0.45
CA GLN A 39 -5.40 -2.80 -1.82
C GLN A 39 -4.64 -1.94 -2.85
N SER A 40 -4.48 -0.64 -2.56
CA SER A 40 -3.68 0.27 -3.39
C SER A 40 -2.18 -0.11 -3.41
N LEU A 41 -1.60 -0.41 -2.24
CA LEU A 41 -0.18 -0.77 -2.10
C LEU A 41 0.22 -2.08 -2.81
N ILE A 42 -0.73 -2.99 -2.99
CA ILE A 42 -0.54 -4.25 -3.71
C ILE A 42 -1.12 -4.22 -5.12
N HIS A 43 -1.63 -3.07 -5.58
CA HIS A 43 -2.28 -2.89 -6.87
C HIS A 43 -3.38 -3.93 -7.10
N SER A 44 -4.32 -4.02 -6.16
CA SER A 44 -5.48 -4.90 -6.26
C SER A 44 -6.77 -4.10 -6.36
N SER A 45 -7.70 -4.62 -7.17
CA SER A 45 -9.05 -4.11 -7.32
C SER A 45 -10.00 -5.30 -7.36
N GLU A 46 -11.10 -5.24 -6.61
CA GLU A 46 -12.07 -6.33 -6.47
C GLU A 46 -11.40 -7.68 -6.14
N ASP A 47 -10.41 -7.66 -5.24
CA ASP A 47 -9.59 -8.81 -4.83
C ASP A 47 -8.83 -9.52 -5.96
N LYS A 48 -8.62 -8.83 -7.09
CA LYS A 48 -7.79 -9.29 -8.20
C LYS A 48 -6.53 -8.44 -8.30
N ALA A 49 -5.41 -9.09 -8.56
CA ALA A 49 -4.16 -8.42 -8.88
C ALA A 49 -4.29 -7.67 -10.22
N GLN A 50 -3.90 -6.40 -10.23
CA GLN A 50 -3.83 -5.58 -11.45
C GLN A 50 -2.46 -5.67 -12.14
N LEU A 51 -1.46 -6.19 -11.43
CA LEU A 51 -0.11 -6.45 -11.93
C LEU A 51 0.20 -7.94 -11.78
N SER A 52 0.75 -8.56 -12.82
CA SER A 52 1.10 -9.99 -12.81
C SER A 52 2.61 -10.24 -12.66
N GLU A 53 3.35 -9.22 -12.22
CA GLU A 53 4.81 -9.25 -12.13
C GLU A 53 5.28 -10.06 -10.90
N PRO A 54 6.01 -11.17 -11.07
CA PRO A 54 6.49 -11.99 -9.95
C PRO A 54 7.47 -11.23 -9.04
N THR A 55 8.09 -10.17 -9.57
CA THR A 55 8.98 -9.29 -8.81
C THR A 55 8.23 -8.30 -7.93
N PHE A 56 6.91 -8.12 -8.11
CA PHE A 56 6.07 -7.24 -7.31
C PHE A 56 5.14 -7.98 -6.35
N LEU A 57 4.52 -9.08 -6.79
CA LEU A 57 3.62 -9.88 -5.96
C LEU A 57 4.34 -11.09 -5.36
N LEU A 58 4.27 -11.24 -4.04
CA LEU A 58 4.79 -12.41 -3.33
C LEU A 58 3.87 -13.64 -3.52
N SER A 59 2.56 -13.41 -3.68
CA SER A 59 1.52 -14.44 -3.84
C SER A 59 1.09 -14.67 -5.30
N ASN A 60 1.93 -14.35 -6.29
CA ASN A 60 1.57 -14.26 -7.72
C ASN A 60 0.65 -15.37 -8.27
N GLU A 61 0.97 -16.66 -8.01
CA GLU A 61 0.18 -17.80 -8.54
C GLU A 61 -1.14 -18.04 -7.80
N SER A 62 -1.21 -17.64 -6.53
CA SER A 62 -2.36 -17.88 -5.64
C SER A 62 -2.75 -16.58 -4.95
N PHE A 63 -2.90 -15.53 -5.75
CA PHE A 63 -3.05 -14.17 -5.25
C PHE A 63 -4.36 -14.03 -4.45
N SER A 64 -4.21 -13.48 -3.25
CA SER A 64 -5.30 -12.84 -2.51
C SER A 64 -4.71 -11.72 -1.68
N ALA A 65 -5.49 -10.67 -1.42
CA ALA A 65 -5.01 -9.53 -0.64
C ALA A 65 -4.51 -9.95 0.75
N THR A 66 -5.19 -10.91 1.39
CA THR A 66 -4.80 -11.48 2.67
C THR A 66 -3.53 -12.32 2.55
N ARG A 67 -3.39 -13.16 1.50
CA ARG A 67 -2.20 -13.99 1.32
C ARG A 67 -0.95 -13.15 1.04
N GLU A 68 -1.10 -12.07 0.26
CA GLU A 68 -0.03 -11.12 0.01
C GLU A 68 0.41 -10.42 1.31
N LEU A 69 -0.54 -10.13 2.21
CA LEU A 69 -0.27 -9.52 3.51
C LEU A 69 0.50 -10.49 4.41
N GLU A 70 0.05 -11.74 4.51
CA GLU A 70 0.74 -12.80 5.26
C GLU A 70 2.17 -12.99 4.78
N LEU A 71 2.39 -13.13 3.47
CA LEU A 71 3.73 -13.29 2.90
C LEU A 71 4.60 -12.05 3.12
N THR A 72 4.01 -10.86 3.09
CA THR A 72 4.73 -9.63 3.43
C THR A 72 5.15 -9.64 4.91
N LEU A 73 4.27 -10.08 5.81
CA LEU A 73 4.56 -10.19 7.24
C LEU A 73 5.64 -11.26 7.52
N GLU A 74 5.56 -12.42 6.87
CA GLU A 74 6.60 -13.47 6.92
C GLU A 74 7.96 -12.92 6.46
N LEU A 75 7.98 -12.11 5.40
CA LEU A 75 9.20 -11.46 4.91
C LEU A 75 9.74 -10.42 5.91
N ILE A 76 8.88 -9.60 6.51
CA ILE A 76 9.25 -8.62 7.54
C ILE A 76 9.89 -9.30 8.75
N ILE A 77 9.29 -10.40 9.22
CA ILE A 77 9.76 -11.13 10.40
C ILE A 77 11.08 -11.87 10.10
N SER A 78 11.19 -12.48 8.92
CA SER A 78 12.39 -13.24 8.55
C SER A 78 13.57 -12.35 8.18
N ASN A 79 13.33 -11.24 7.48
CA ASN A 79 14.36 -10.30 7.06
C ASN A 79 13.77 -8.90 6.79
N ILE A 80 13.73 -8.09 7.85
CA ILE A 80 13.21 -6.72 7.79
C ILE A 80 13.92 -5.85 6.75
N GLU A 81 15.24 -5.99 6.57
CA GLU A 81 15.99 -5.18 5.61
C GLU A 81 15.53 -5.50 4.18
N LYS A 82 15.46 -6.78 3.82
CA LYS A 82 14.97 -7.23 2.52
C LYS A 82 13.51 -6.81 2.29
N ALA A 83 12.67 -6.90 3.32
CA ALA A 83 11.27 -6.48 3.25
C ALA A 83 11.17 -4.98 2.98
N TYR A 84 11.90 -4.16 3.74
CA TYR A 84 11.85 -2.71 3.67
C TYR A 84 12.49 -2.17 2.39
N CYS A 85 13.63 -2.71 1.95
CA CYS A 85 14.28 -2.26 0.72
C CYS A 85 13.43 -2.55 -0.52
N ARG A 86 12.65 -3.65 -0.53
CA ARG A 86 11.78 -4.02 -1.66
C ARG A 86 10.39 -3.41 -1.56
N PHE A 87 9.81 -3.38 -0.36
CA PHE A 87 8.43 -2.95 -0.11
C PHE A 87 8.36 -1.98 1.08
N PRO A 88 8.96 -0.77 0.96
CA PRO A 88 9.03 0.17 2.08
C PRO A 88 7.64 0.58 2.56
N ALA A 89 6.75 0.93 1.64
CA ALA A 89 5.40 1.37 1.97
C ALA A 89 4.54 0.26 2.62
N ARG A 90 4.63 -0.98 2.14
CA ARG A 90 3.94 -2.12 2.76
C ARG A 90 4.45 -2.38 4.18
N THR A 91 5.77 -2.27 4.37
CA THR A 91 6.40 -2.44 5.68
C THR A 91 5.97 -1.36 6.67
N ILE A 92 5.95 -0.09 6.25
CA ILE A 92 5.47 1.04 7.07
C ILE A 92 3.99 0.85 7.44
N PHE A 93 3.16 0.48 6.46
CA PHE A 93 1.74 0.24 6.65
C PHE A 93 1.48 -0.85 7.71
N LEU A 94 2.14 -2.01 7.59
CA LEU A 94 1.96 -3.12 8.53
C LEU A 94 2.58 -2.83 9.90
N LYS A 95 3.73 -2.14 9.95
CA LYS A 95 4.30 -1.66 11.22
C LYS A 95 3.27 -0.86 12.02
N HIS A 96 2.57 0.05 11.35
CA HIS A 96 1.56 0.91 11.97
C HIS A 96 0.32 0.12 12.41
N HIS A 97 -0.29 -0.67 11.52
CA HIS A 97 -1.56 -1.35 11.81
C HIS A 97 -1.41 -2.49 12.82
N LEU A 98 -0.26 -3.17 12.83
CA LEU A 98 -0.01 -4.32 13.71
C LEU A 98 0.87 -3.97 14.91
N ASN A 99 1.26 -2.70 15.08
CA ASN A 99 2.19 -2.24 16.12
C ASN A 99 3.45 -3.11 16.22
N LEU A 100 4.05 -3.45 15.07
CA LEU A 100 5.19 -4.36 15.03
C LEU A 100 6.42 -3.74 15.72
N ASN A 101 7.03 -4.50 16.61
CA ASN A 101 8.28 -4.11 17.24
C ASN A 101 9.47 -4.38 16.30
N ILE A 102 9.67 -3.50 15.34
CA ILE A 102 10.79 -3.53 14.38
C ILE A 102 11.68 -2.30 14.55
N PRO A 103 12.95 -2.33 14.08
CA PRO A 103 13.84 -1.18 14.13
C PRO A 103 13.21 0.12 13.60
N SER A 104 13.79 1.25 14.00
CA SER A 104 13.36 2.55 13.49
C SER A 104 13.46 2.58 11.97
N LEU A 105 12.58 3.34 11.31
CA LEU A 105 12.60 3.45 9.84
C LEU A 105 13.92 4.03 9.34
N GLU A 106 14.54 4.93 10.11
CA GLU A 106 15.86 5.49 9.82
C GLU A 106 16.95 4.40 9.84
N THR A 107 16.92 3.55 10.87
CA THR A 107 17.87 2.42 10.98
C THR A 107 17.70 1.46 9.82
N THR A 108 16.47 1.10 9.46
CA THR A 108 16.22 0.18 8.34
C THR A 108 16.57 0.81 6.99
N LEU A 109 16.36 2.12 6.82
CA LEU A 109 16.72 2.84 5.60
C LEU A 109 18.24 2.88 5.39
N ALA A 110 19.04 2.90 6.46
CA ALA A 110 20.50 2.84 6.36
C ALA A 110 21.01 1.56 5.69
N SER A 111 20.27 0.45 5.80
CA SER A 111 20.57 -0.83 5.15
C SER A 111 20.11 -0.89 3.68
N CYS A 112 19.44 0.14 3.15
CA CYS A 112 18.86 0.16 1.81
C CYS A 112 19.46 1.31 0.96
N PRO A 113 20.69 1.17 0.43
CA PRO A 113 21.39 2.25 -0.27
C PRO A 113 20.65 2.75 -1.51
N GLU A 114 20.04 1.86 -2.30
CA GLU A 114 19.29 2.24 -3.50
C GLU A 114 18.00 3.01 -3.15
N LEU A 115 17.28 2.58 -2.12
CA LEU A 115 16.08 3.27 -1.64
C LEU A 115 16.43 4.64 -1.07
N LYS A 116 17.48 4.71 -0.26
CA LYS A 116 17.99 5.97 0.29
C LYS A 116 18.36 6.94 -0.83
N LYS A 117 19.10 6.47 -1.82
CA LYS A 117 19.44 7.26 -3.02
C LYS A 117 18.19 7.75 -3.73
N TYR A 118 17.19 6.90 -3.95
CA TYR A 118 15.94 7.30 -4.60
C TYR A 118 15.24 8.45 -3.86
N ILE A 119 15.03 8.31 -2.55
CA ILE A 119 14.37 9.35 -1.72
C ILE A 119 15.16 10.66 -1.73
N GLU A 120 16.48 10.59 -1.68
CA GLU A 120 17.37 11.76 -1.70
C GLU A 120 17.40 12.51 -3.05
N HIS A 121 17.05 11.83 -4.15
CA HIS A 121 17.00 12.42 -5.50
C HIS A 121 15.60 12.90 -5.89
N VAL A 122 14.57 12.33 -5.26
CA VAL A 122 13.15 12.63 -5.54
C VAL A 122 12.51 13.14 -4.25
N PRO A 123 12.82 14.39 -3.82
CA PRO A 123 12.21 14.95 -2.62
C PRO A 123 10.71 15.17 -2.85
N PHE A 124 9.97 15.06 -1.75
CA PHE A 124 8.52 15.19 -1.71
C PHE A 124 8.10 16.08 -0.54
N ASP A 125 8.87 17.16 -0.31
CA ASP A 125 8.66 18.09 0.80
C ASP A 125 7.40 18.94 0.59
N GLN A 126 7.08 19.23 -0.68
CA GLN A 126 5.92 20.00 -1.09
C GLN A 126 5.17 19.29 -2.22
N LEU A 127 3.84 19.28 -2.15
CA LEU A 127 2.98 18.79 -3.23
C LEU A 127 2.03 19.90 -3.66
N GLU A 128 2.14 20.32 -4.91
CA GLU A 128 1.33 21.40 -5.49
C GLU A 128 0.46 20.87 -6.64
N LEU A 129 -0.76 21.40 -6.76
CA LEU A 129 -1.60 21.21 -7.94
C LEU A 129 -1.33 22.35 -8.93
N VAL A 130 -0.77 22.04 -10.09
CA VAL A 130 -0.36 23.02 -11.10
C VAL A 130 -1.37 23.06 -12.24
N PHE A 131 -1.82 24.26 -12.60
CA PHE A 131 -2.69 24.53 -13.75
C PHE A 131 -1.86 25.22 -14.85
N ALA A 132 -1.49 24.48 -15.89
CA ALA A 132 -0.63 24.98 -16.96
C ALA A 132 -1.38 25.75 -18.06
N SER A 133 -2.68 25.50 -18.25
CA SER A 133 -3.50 26.16 -19.26
C SER A 133 -4.98 26.14 -18.88
N GLU A 134 -5.67 27.24 -19.14
CA GLU A 134 -7.10 27.44 -18.87
C GLU A 134 -8.00 26.99 -20.04
N ILE A 135 -7.47 26.27 -21.03
CA ILE A 135 -8.25 25.89 -22.21
C ILE A 135 -9.15 24.67 -21.90
N PHE A 136 -10.42 24.94 -21.63
CA PHE A 136 -11.48 23.95 -21.36
C PHE A 136 -12.05 23.28 -22.63
N SER A 137 -11.24 23.06 -23.67
CA SER A 137 -11.75 22.56 -24.95
C SER A 137 -12.14 21.08 -24.92
N SER A 138 -11.56 20.28 -23.99
CA SER A 138 -11.96 18.90 -23.71
C SER A 138 -11.44 18.42 -22.35
N ALA A 139 -12.14 17.46 -21.73
CA ALA A 139 -11.73 16.84 -20.46
C ALA A 139 -10.34 16.17 -20.56
N THR A 140 -10.03 15.55 -21.70
CA THR A 140 -8.72 14.93 -21.98
C THR A 140 -7.60 15.97 -22.09
N SER A 141 -7.86 17.15 -22.67
CA SER A 141 -6.90 18.25 -22.71
C SER A 141 -6.68 18.87 -21.33
N MET A 142 -7.75 19.04 -20.54
CA MET A 142 -7.67 19.60 -19.19
C MET A 142 -6.78 18.76 -18.27
N MET A 143 -6.92 17.42 -18.30
CA MET A 143 -6.05 16.53 -17.53
C MET A 143 -4.58 16.55 -17.96
N GLY A 144 -4.28 16.89 -19.22
CA GLY A 144 -2.90 17.10 -19.68
C GLY A 144 -2.30 18.44 -19.20
N HIS A 145 -3.14 19.36 -18.72
CA HIS A 145 -2.74 20.69 -18.27
C HIS A 145 -2.95 20.91 -16.77
N ILE A 146 -3.44 19.90 -16.04
CA ILE A 146 -3.52 19.90 -14.58
C ILE A 146 -2.71 18.71 -14.09
N PHE A 147 -1.63 18.97 -13.35
CA PHE A 147 -0.75 17.92 -12.84
C PHE A 147 -0.31 18.23 -11.42
N LEU A 148 0.14 17.19 -10.72
CA LEU A 148 0.75 17.35 -9.41
C LEU A 148 2.24 17.61 -9.58
N LYS A 149 2.79 18.57 -8.85
CA LYS A 149 4.22 18.85 -8.81
C LYS A 149 4.74 18.58 -7.41
N ALA A 150 5.61 17.60 -7.29
CA ALA A 150 6.36 17.34 -6.07
C ALA A 150 7.65 18.16 -6.08
N GLY A 151 7.86 18.98 -5.06
CA GLY A 151 9.03 19.85 -4.92
C GLY A 151 9.80 19.58 -3.63
N GLY A 152 11.02 20.08 -3.57
CA GLY A 152 11.85 20.03 -2.39
C GLY A 152 13.34 20.11 -2.70
N LYS A 153 14.14 19.99 -1.65
CA LYS A 153 15.60 20.08 -1.74
C LYS A 153 16.20 18.69 -1.85
N ASN A 154 16.97 18.46 -2.91
CA ASN A 154 17.70 17.21 -3.06
C ASN A 154 18.94 17.14 -2.14
N PHE A 155 19.66 16.02 -2.18
CA PHE A 155 20.89 15.82 -1.40
C PHE A 155 22.01 16.86 -1.61
N ARG A 156 21.94 17.69 -2.66
CA ARG A 156 22.90 18.77 -2.95
C ARG A 156 22.38 20.15 -2.50
N ASP A 157 21.29 20.19 -1.73
CA ASP A 157 20.58 21.40 -1.33
C ASP A 157 20.06 22.23 -2.52
N VAL A 158 19.81 21.56 -3.66
CA VAL A 158 19.26 22.19 -4.86
C VAL A 158 17.76 21.92 -4.93
N GLU A 159 16.99 22.97 -5.18
CA GLU A 159 15.54 22.89 -5.41
C GLU A 159 15.27 22.09 -6.68
N VAL A 160 14.53 20.99 -6.56
CA VAL A 160 14.12 20.14 -7.69
C VAL A 160 12.61 19.95 -7.68
N ASN A 161 12.04 19.83 -8.87
CA ASN A 161 10.59 19.65 -9.04
C ASN A 161 10.35 18.47 -9.98
N HIS A 162 9.42 17.59 -9.60
CA HIS A 162 9.00 16.41 -10.35
C HIS A 162 7.51 16.50 -10.66
N SER A 163 7.14 16.34 -11.93
CA SER A 163 5.74 16.30 -12.35
C SER A 163 5.18 14.88 -12.23
N LEU A 164 4.00 14.75 -11.64
CA LEU A 164 3.24 13.52 -11.51
C LEU A 164 1.95 13.68 -12.31
N ALA A 165 1.80 12.82 -13.32
CA ALA A 165 0.55 12.73 -14.07
C ALA A 165 -0.45 11.85 -13.31
N TYR A 166 -1.74 12.13 -13.51
CA TYR A 166 -2.81 11.30 -12.98
C TYR A 166 -3.92 11.15 -14.01
N PHE A 167 -4.66 10.05 -13.93
CA PHE A 167 -5.76 9.80 -14.85
C PHE A 167 -7.02 9.30 -14.16
N THR A 168 -8.17 9.53 -14.78
CA THR A 168 -9.44 8.92 -14.39
C THR A 168 -9.90 7.98 -15.49
N GLU A 169 -10.53 6.88 -15.09
CA GLU A 169 -11.19 5.99 -16.03
C GLU A 169 -12.57 6.55 -16.39
N ILE A 170 -12.89 6.60 -17.68
CA ILE A 170 -14.21 7.02 -18.15
C ILE A 170 -15.10 5.77 -18.23
N THR A 171 -15.98 5.60 -17.24
CA THR A 171 -16.85 4.42 -17.13
C THR A 171 -18.18 4.57 -17.90
N THR A 172 -18.48 5.77 -18.43
CA THR A 172 -19.74 6.04 -19.12
C THR A 172 -19.56 6.96 -20.32
N LEU A 173 -20.32 6.70 -21.38
CA LEU A 173 -20.42 7.56 -22.57
C LEU A 173 -21.62 8.53 -22.50
N ASN A 174 -22.41 8.49 -21.41
CA ASN A 174 -23.55 9.41 -21.24
C ASN A 174 -23.03 10.79 -20.78
N PRO A 175 -23.22 11.87 -21.58
CA PRO A 175 -22.66 13.18 -21.27
C PRO A 175 -23.18 13.79 -19.96
N ALA A 176 -24.47 13.62 -19.67
CA ALA A 176 -25.07 14.16 -18.45
C ALA A 176 -24.54 13.44 -17.21
N LYS A 177 -24.44 12.11 -17.28
CA LYS A 177 -23.85 11.30 -16.20
C LYS A 177 -22.38 11.63 -15.98
N LEU A 178 -21.62 11.77 -17.07
CA LEU A 178 -20.20 12.15 -17.01
C LEU A 178 -20.00 13.51 -16.35
N LEU A 179 -20.84 14.51 -16.66
CA LEU A 179 -20.78 15.83 -16.02
C LEU A 179 -21.06 15.76 -14.51
N THR A 180 -22.09 15.01 -14.11
CA THR A 180 -22.41 14.84 -12.69
C THR A 180 -21.31 14.08 -11.94
N GLU A 181 -20.71 13.07 -12.57
CA GLU A 181 -19.62 12.29 -11.96
C GLU A 181 -18.33 13.11 -11.88
N SER A 182 -18.02 13.91 -12.90
CA SER A 182 -16.79 14.72 -12.91
C SER A 182 -16.83 15.91 -11.94
N LEU A 183 -18.00 16.53 -11.76
CA LEU A 183 -18.13 17.80 -11.01
C LEU A 183 -18.69 17.65 -9.61
N VAL A 184 -19.54 16.65 -9.36
CA VAL A 184 -20.31 16.55 -8.11
C VAL A 184 -19.91 15.33 -7.31
N THR A 185 -19.97 14.13 -7.89
CA THR A 185 -19.71 12.90 -7.11
C THR A 185 -18.24 12.49 -7.09
N GLY A 186 -17.44 12.99 -8.03
CA GLY A 186 -16.08 12.54 -8.26
C GLY A 186 -16.02 11.25 -9.08
N MET A 187 -14.86 11.03 -9.71
CA MET A 187 -14.54 9.82 -10.46
C MET A 187 -13.33 9.11 -9.81
N PRO A 188 -13.27 7.76 -9.84
CA PRO A 188 -12.12 7.04 -9.33
C PRO A 188 -10.87 7.33 -10.18
N GLY A 189 -9.88 7.97 -9.54
CA GLY A 189 -8.60 8.30 -10.16
C GLY A 189 -7.53 7.26 -9.88
N PHE A 190 -6.59 7.13 -10.80
CA PHE A 190 -5.38 6.31 -10.67
C PHE A 190 -4.14 7.19 -10.86
N LEU A 191 -3.19 7.08 -9.93
CA LEU A 191 -1.83 7.58 -10.07
C LEU A 191 -1.01 6.44 -10.69
N ARG A 192 -0.40 6.68 -11.85
CA ARG A 192 0.47 5.71 -12.51
C ARG A 192 1.79 6.35 -12.89
#